data_AF-A0A3B8WP23-F1
#
_entry.id   AF-A0A3B8WP23-F1
#
_cell.length_a   1.000
_cell.length_b   1.000
_cell.length_c   1.000
_cell.angle_alpha   90.00
_cell.angle_beta   90.00
_cell.angle_gamma   90.00
#
_symmetry.space_group_name_H-M   'P 1'
#
loop_
_entity.id
_entity.type
_entity.pdbx_description
1 polymer ?
#
loop_
_entity_poly.entity_id
_entity_poly.type
_entity_poly.pdbx_seq_one_letter_code
_entity_poly.pdbx_strand_id
1 'polypeptide(L)'
;MKKSLNSALLRFLMMGVVLICIVFTACENFLDGAVLKKSVEKEIEWEKAESLSVLVTPEEGTGSTVPFGNYDCKLGYFFEVSFTENNSYSFIKWAAVSADNLSEEIEGVLFEDASSPKTTVKFARPIANVRILPVCTQRIAVSGEPSPRYEPNGVARDRSISVTFTKELSEENFIFQPEELPQGAAAQTDDDGKIWAYVSGNQTFLKNISITNADDFSIAEHFSRPQVTGRLLTIPVDKTKPIQFNSGEVFKTIKVTLSKEISDSDNIKMNYSKSWNYLITEATDEKATVNLSGNSSEGSVYLAGTKDYSLGQKITLAFTENTDWQFIKWDYDSSVIYIDNPESINTTAVVIEKTTEDNPTQIRAVCARRLRLAENGYEPKTAGNETVSKNSSIQLTFEQDLPADAEDLAQLANLSITVGGTPVRTCFNAPVISGNTVSFTANKANMLDVTEGQTKTVTVTIPADF
;
A
#
# COMPACT_ATOMS: atom_id res chain seq x y z
N MET A 1 -44.15 13.10 -62.88
CA MET A 1 -42.68 13.12 -62.67
C MET A 1 -42.15 11.72 -62.29
N LYS A 2 -42.09 10.77 -63.24
CA LYS A 2 -41.59 9.39 -62.99
C LYS A 2 -40.64 8.87 -64.08
N LYS A 3 -40.03 9.77 -64.86
CA LYS A 3 -39.14 9.41 -65.98
C LYS A 3 -37.67 9.89 -65.84
N SER A 4 -37.27 10.53 -64.73
CA SER A 4 -35.87 11.00 -64.57
C SER A 4 -35.01 10.20 -63.58
N LEU A 5 -35.56 9.28 -62.77
CA LEU A 5 -34.78 8.59 -61.73
C LEU A 5 -33.92 7.42 -62.27
N ASN A 6 -34.32 6.78 -63.37
CA ASN A 6 -33.59 5.63 -63.91
C ASN A 6 -32.32 6.00 -64.71
N SER A 7 -32.13 7.28 -65.03
CA SER A 7 -30.94 7.76 -65.76
C SER A 7 -29.77 8.09 -64.81
N ALA A 8 -30.06 8.55 -63.59
CA ALA A 8 -29.03 8.90 -62.62
C ALA A 8 -28.41 7.67 -61.93
N LEU A 9 -29.22 6.65 -61.63
CA LEU A 9 -28.75 5.42 -60.97
C LEU A 9 -27.82 4.59 -61.89
N LEU A 10 -28.11 4.56 -63.19
CA LEU A 10 -27.30 3.82 -64.17
C LEU A 10 -25.96 4.52 -64.45
N ARG A 11 -25.89 5.85 -64.32
CA ARG A 11 -24.64 6.61 -64.42
C ARG A 11 -23.75 6.44 -63.18
N PHE A 12 -24.32 6.33 -61.99
CA PHE A 12 -23.55 6.00 -60.78
C PHE A 12 -23.01 4.57 -60.77
N LEU A 13 -23.78 3.59 -61.26
CA LEU A 13 -23.32 2.21 -61.36
C LEU A 13 -22.21 2.03 -62.41
N MET A 14 -22.28 2.75 -63.54
CA MET A 14 -21.23 2.72 -64.56
C MET A 14 -19.95 3.45 -64.13
N MET A 15 -20.06 4.52 -63.32
CA MET A 15 -18.88 5.24 -62.84
C MET A 15 -18.16 4.49 -61.70
N GLY A 16 -18.89 3.69 -60.90
CA GLY A 16 -18.30 2.79 -59.90
C GLY A 16 -17.52 1.61 -60.50
N VAL A 17 -17.98 1.04 -61.61
CA VAL A 17 -17.29 -0.08 -62.27
C VAL A 17 -16.02 0.38 -62.99
N VAL A 18 -16.01 1.60 -63.55
CA VAL A 18 -14.80 2.16 -64.18
C VAL A 18 -13.75 2.57 -63.14
N LEU A 19 -14.16 3.04 -61.96
CA LEU A 19 -13.22 3.33 -60.87
C LEU A 19 -12.60 2.06 -60.27
N ILE A 20 -13.36 0.96 -60.19
CA ILE A 20 -12.84 -0.36 -59.79
C ILE A 20 -11.79 -0.86 -60.81
N CYS A 21 -12.00 -0.66 -62.11
CA CYS A 21 -11.02 -1.10 -63.12
C CYS A 21 -9.73 -0.27 -63.15
N ILE A 22 -9.75 1.01 -62.77
CA ILE A 22 -8.53 1.86 -62.75
C ILE A 22 -7.66 1.58 -61.51
N VAL A 23 -8.26 1.12 -60.39
CA VAL A 23 -7.48 0.66 -59.24
C VAL A 23 -6.73 -0.64 -59.56
N PHE A 24 -7.23 -1.49 -60.46
CA PHE A 24 -6.52 -2.72 -60.86
C PHE A 24 -5.33 -2.50 -61.82
N THR A 25 -5.19 -1.34 -62.47
CA THR A 25 -4.06 -1.08 -63.38
C THR A 25 -2.82 -0.48 -62.72
N ALA A 26 -2.91 -0.04 -61.46
CA ALA A 26 -1.75 0.41 -60.67
C ALA A 26 -1.21 -0.71 -59.74
N CYS A 27 -1.62 -1.95 -59.98
CA CYS A 27 -1.43 -3.11 -59.12
C CYS A 27 -0.55 -4.18 -59.78
N GLU A 28 0.58 -3.83 -60.42
CA GLU A 28 1.55 -4.83 -60.91
C GLU A 28 2.14 -5.68 -59.76
N ASN A 29 2.00 -5.25 -58.51
CA ASN A 29 2.39 -6.02 -57.32
C ASN A 29 1.22 -6.77 -56.62
N PHE A 30 -0.02 -6.64 -57.09
CA PHE A 30 -1.17 -7.32 -56.46
C PHE A 30 -1.30 -8.81 -56.87
N LEU A 31 -0.70 -9.17 -58.00
CA LEU A 31 -0.59 -10.55 -58.49
C LEU A 31 0.82 -11.13 -58.33
N ASP A 32 1.65 -10.57 -57.44
CA ASP A 32 2.79 -11.35 -56.94
C ASP A 32 2.22 -12.51 -56.11
N GLY A 33 1.98 -13.63 -56.81
CA GLY A 33 1.34 -14.81 -56.25
C GLY A 33 2.05 -15.36 -55.02
N ALA A 34 3.32 -15.00 -54.81
CA ALA A 34 4.04 -15.38 -53.60
C ALA A 34 3.52 -14.66 -52.35
N VAL A 35 3.16 -13.37 -52.44
CA VAL A 35 2.65 -12.59 -51.29
C VAL A 35 1.23 -13.02 -50.94
N LEU A 36 0.35 -13.16 -51.94
CA LEU A 36 -1.02 -13.60 -51.74
C LEU A 36 -1.07 -15.03 -51.18
N LYS A 37 -0.28 -15.95 -51.73
CA LYS A 37 -0.20 -17.33 -51.25
C LYS A 37 0.25 -17.39 -49.78
N LYS A 38 1.29 -16.63 -49.41
CA LYS A 38 1.74 -16.56 -48.01
C LYS A 38 0.68 -15.98 -47.06
N SER A 39 -0.08 -14.98 -47.50
CA SER A 39 -1.17 -14.41 -46.71
C SER A 39 -2.28 -15.43 -46.48
N VAL A 40 -2.70 -16.14 -47.53
CA VAL A 40 -3.73 -17.18 -47.46
C VAL A 40 -3.26 -18.37 -46.62
N GLU A 41 -2.00 -18.81 -46.77
CA GLU A 41 -1.43 -19.88 -45.94
C GLU A 41 -1.47 -19.49 -44.45
N LYS A 42 -1.11 -18.25 -44.11
CA LYS A 42 -1.15 -17.75 -42.73
C LYS A 42 -2.58 -17.67 -42.17
N GLU A 43 -3.56 -17.26 -42.97
CA GLU A 43 -4.98 -17.25 -42.58
C GLU A 43 -5.51 -18.67 -42.35
N ILE A 44 -5.14 -19.63 -43.21
CA ILE A 44 -5.52 -21.03 -43.06
C ILE A 44 -4.89 -21.64 -41.78
N GLU A 45 -3.63 -21.34 -41.50
CA GLU A 45 -2.98 -21.76 -40.26
C GLU A 45 -3.69 -21.17 -39.02
N TRP A 46 -4.11 -19.91 -39.09
CA TRP A 46 -4.83 -19.24 -38.01
C TRP A 46 -6.21 -19.86 -37.75
N GLU A 47 -6.98 -20.12 -38.81
CA GLU A 47 -8.30 -20.75 -38.69
C GLU A 47 -8.21 -22.16 -38.11
N LYS A 48 -7.18 -22.92 -38.49
CA LYS A 48 -6.93 -24.28 -38.01
C LYS A 48 -6.36 -24.36 -36.60
N ALA A 49 -5.84 -23.27 -36.06
CA ALA A 49 -5.27 -23.26 -34.72
C ALA A 49 -6.33 -23.54 -33.66
N GLU A 50 -5.92 -24.24 -32.59
CA GLU A 50 -6.75 -24.56 -31.44
C GLU A 50 -7.26 -23.28 -30.78
N SER A 51 -8.57 -23.21 -30.52
CA SER A 51 -9.18 -22.09 -29.81
C SER A 51 -9.06 -22.29 -28.29
N LEU A 52 -8.67 -21.24 -27.58
CA LEU A 52 -8.60 -21.16 -26.12
C LEU A 52 -9.51 -20.06 -25.63
N SER A 53 -10.37 -20.35 -24.65
CA SER A 53 -11.18 -19.34 -23.97
C SER A 53 -10.39 -18.80 -22.78
N VAL A 54 -10.16 -17.49 -22.75
CA VAL A 54 -9.42 -16.79 -21.71
C VAL A 54 -10.29 -15.72 -21.07
N LEU A 55 -10.21 -15.60 -19.74
CA LEU A 55 -10.90 -14.53 -19.02
C LEU A 55 -9.99 -13.30 -18.94
N VAL A 56 -10.40 -12.17 -19.52
CA VAL A 56 -9.69 -10.89 -19.40
C VAL A 56 -10.51 -9.97 -18.51
N THR A 57 -10.05 -9.71 -17.29
CA THR A 57 -10.80 -8.85 -16.37
C THR A 57 -9.91 -8.23 -15.27
N PRO A 58 -10.00 -6.91 -15.04
CA PRO A 58 -9.27 -6.23 -13.99
C PRO A 58 -9.78 -6.63 -12.61
N GLU A 59 -9.02 -6.28 -11.58
CA GLU A 59 -9.52 -6.28 -10.21
C GLU A 59 -10.56 -5.16 -10.03
N GLU A 60 -11.58 -5.40 -9.21
CA GLU A 60 -12.67 -4.46 -9.01
C GLU A 60 -12.15 -3.08 -8.55
N GLY A 61 -12.62 -2.00 -9.18
CA GLY A 61 -12.23 -0.63 -8.85
C GLY A 61 -10.89 -0.15 -9.41
N THR A 62 -10.06 -1.04 -9.96
CA THR A 62 -8.72 -0.67 -10.46
C THR A 62 -8.73 0.00 -11.84
N GLY A 63 -9.73 -0.30 -12.68
CA GLY A 63 -9.84 0.26 -14.03
C GLY A 63 -10.72 -0.60 -14.94
N SER A 64 -10.50 -0.51 -16.26
CA SER A 64 -11.19 -1.32 -17.28
C SER A 64 -10.22 -1.91 -18.28
N THR A 65 -10.55 -3.09 -18.82
CA THR A 65 -9.75 -3.77 -19.85
C THR A 65 -10.50 -3.85 -21.19
N VAL A 66 -9.75 -3.94 -22.28
CA VAL A 66 -10.26 -4.32 -23.59
C VAL A 66 -9.35 -5.43 -24.14
N PRO A 67 -9.87 -6.65 -24.41
CA PRO A 67 -11.25 -7.09 -24.17
C PRO A 67 -11.60 -7.21 -22.67
N PHE A 68 -12.90 -7.35 -22.37
CA PHE A 68 -13.41 -7.60 -21.03
C PHE A 68 -14.31 -8.84 -21.04
N GLY A 69 -14.13 -9.73 -20.06
CA GLY A 69 -14.86 -10.99 -19.95
C GLY A 69 -14.16 -12.15 -20.65
N ASN A 70 -14.92 -13.18 -21.01
CA ASN A 70 -14.40 -14.32 -21.76
C ASN A 70 -14.10 -13.93 -23.21
N TYR A 71 -12.92 -14.30 -23.68
CA TYR A 71 -12.44 -14.02 -25.02
C TYR A 71 -11.86 -15.29 -25.64
N ASP A 72 -12.27 -15.62 -26.85
CA ASP A 72 -11.75 -16.77 -27.57
C ASP A 72 -10.54 -16.35 -28.42
N CYS A 73 -9.38 -16.91 -28.11
CA CYS A 73 -8.11 -16.65 -28.80
C CYS A 73 -7.57 -17.91 -29.47
N LYS A 74 -6.59 -17.77 -30.36
CA LYS A 74 -5.97 -18.87 -31.10
C LYS A 74 -4.59 -19.20 -30.53
N LEU A 75 -4.34 -20.48 -30.21
CA LEU A 75 -3.05 -20.95 -29.72
C LEU A 75 -1.93 -20.57 -30.69
N GLY A 76 -0.84 -19.98 -30.18
CA GLY A 76 0.32 -19.58 -31.00
C GLY A 76 0.21 -18.20 -31.66
N TYR A 77 -0.95 -17.53 -31.59
CA TYR A 77 -1.19 -16.20 -32.17
C TYR A 77 -1.32 -15.13 -31.08
N PHE A 78 -0.95 -13.91 -31.45
CA PHE A 78 -1.08 -12.74 -30.57
C PHE A 78 -2.49 -12.15 -30.67
N PHE A 79 -3.02 -11.70 -29.54
CA PHE A 79 -4.18 -10.80 -29.49
C PHE A 79 -3.85 -9.60 -28.60
N GLU A 80 -4.47 -8.46 -28.88
CA GLU A 80 -4.23 -7.22 -28.15
C GLU A 80 -5.03 -7.18 -26.85
N VAL A 81 -4.37 -6.74 -25.78
CA VAL A 81 -5.02 -6.34 -24.53
C VAL A 81 -4.64 -4.89 -24.21
N SER A 82 -5.59 -4.15 -23.66
CA SER A 82 -5.34 -2.81 -23.16
C SER A 82 -6.05 -2.58 -21.85
N PHE A 83 -5.46 -1.73 -21.00
CA PHE A 83 -5.98 -1.36 -19.70
C PHE A 83 -6.07 0.17 -19.60
N THR A 84 -7.19 0.64 -19.08
CA THR A 84 -7.38 2.05 -18.69
C THR A 84 -7.52 2.09 -17.17
N GLU A 85 -6.50 2.63 -16.51
CA GLU A 85 -6.43 2.75 -15.07
C GLU A 85 -7.46 3.73 -14.49
N ASN A 86 -7.93 3.45 -13.29
CA ASN A 86 -8.65 4.42 -12.46
C ASN A 86 -7.65 5.41 -11.83
N ASN A 87 -8.08 6.65 -11.62
CA ASN A 87 -7.42 7.71 -10.87
C ASN A 87 -6.78 7.31 -9.52
N SER A 88 -7.25 6.24 -8.88
CA SER A 88 -6.72 5.79 -7.57
C SER A 88 -5.62 4.73 -7.68
N TYR A 89 -5.36 4.19 -8.88
CA TYR A 89 -4.45 3.07 -9.10
C TYR A 89 -3.45 3.39 -10.21
N SER A 90 -2.28 2.76 -10.14
CA SER A 90 -1.28 2.77 -11.20
C SER A 90 -1.14 1.36 -11.77
N PHE A 91 -1.14 1.26 -13.09
CA PHE A 91 -0.76 0.02 -13.77
C PHE A 91 0.72 -0.31 -13.48
N ILE A 92 1.00 -1.58 -13.14
CA ILE A 92 2.37 -2.09 -12.94
C ILE A 92 2.77 -3.00 -14.09
N LYS A 93 1.99 -4.06 -14.32
CA LYS A 93 2.24 -5.03 -15.39
C LYS A 93 1.00 -5.84 -15.71
N TRP A 94 1.00 -6.54 -16.84
CA TRP A 94 0.10 -7.64 -17.10
C TRP A 94 0.61 -8.93 -16.46
N ALA A 95 -0.33 -9.75 -15.97
CA ALA A 95 -0.05 -11.09 -15.49
C ALA A 95 -1.06 -12.09 -16.06
N ALA A 96 -0.62 -13.33 -16.21
CA ALA A 96 -1.48 -14.47 -16.48
C ALA A 96 -1.52 -15.34 -15.22
N VAL A 97 -2.70 -15.55 -14.65
CA VAL A 97 -2.88 -16.31 -13.41
C VAL A 97 -3.97 -17.38 -13.58
N SER A 98 -4.07 -18.28 -12.62
CA SER A 98 -5.19 -19.22 -12.54
C SER A 98 -6.48 -18.47 -12.18
N ALA A 99 -7.57 -18.74 -12.90
CA ALA A 99 -8.88 -18.17 -12.58
C ALA A 99 -9.35 -18.57 -11.17
N ASP A 100 -8.86 -19.72 -10.66
CA ASP A 100 -9.18 -20.25 -9.33
C ASP A 100 -8.19 -19.75 -8.24
N ASN A 101 -7.01 -19.25 -8.64
CA ASN A 101 -5.97 -18.76 -7.73
C ASN A 101 -5.22 -17.57 -8.34
N LEU A 102 -5.58 -16.36 -7.91
CA LEU A 102 -5.02 -15.11 -8.44
C LEU A 102 -3.57 -14.84 -8.00
N SER A 103 -3.03 -15.62 -7.06
CA SER A 103 -1.68 -15.44 -6.54
C SER A 103 -0.62 -16.23 -7.32
N GLU A 104 -1.03 -17.16 -8.19
CA GLU A 104 -0.13 -18.05 -8.93
C GLU A 104 -0.04 -17.63 -10.40
N GLU A 105 1.13 -17.11 -10.82
CA GLU A 105 1.40 -16.81 -12.22
C GLU A 105 1.58 -18.11 -13.03
N ILE A 106 0.93 -18.17 -14.18
CA ILE A 106 0.93 -19.33 -15.07
C ILE A 106 2.04 -19.19 -16.11
N GLU A 107 2.88 -20.21 -16.20
CA GLU A 107 3.88 -20.32 -17.27
C GLU A 107 3.27 -20.69 -18.63
N GLY A 108 3.84 -20.15 -19.71
CA GLY A 108 3.44 -20.45 -21.09
C GLY A 108 2.53 -19.40 -21.72
N VAL A 109 2.34 -18.26 -21.05
CA VAL A 109 1.74 -17.04 -21.60
C VAL A 109 2.86 -16.02 -21.80
N LEU A 110 2.93 -15.45 -23.00
CA LEU A 110 3.95 -14.48 -23.40
C LEU A 110 3.27 -13.13 -23.64
N PHE A 111 3.78 -12.09 -23.01
CA PHE A 111 3.43 -10.70 -23.28
C PHE A 111 4.55 -10.07 -24.11
N GLU A 112 4.23 -9.32 -25.17
CA GLU A 112 5.26 -8.58 -25.93
C GLU A 112 5.95 -7.53 -25.05
N ASP A 113 5.15 -6.81 -24.27
CA ASP A 113 5.60 -5.88 -23.24
C ASP A 113 4.60 -5.91 -22.08
N ALA A 114 4.89 -6.70 -21.04
CA ALA A 114 4.00 -6.81 -19.89
C ALA A 114 3.87 -5.48 -19.12
N SER A 115 4.85 -4.58 -19.21
CA SER A 115 4.88 -3.30 -18.49
C SER A 115 4.17 -2.17 -19.23
N SER A 116 3.73 -2.41 -20.47
CA SER A 116 2.87 -1.48 -21.20
C SER A 116 1.39 -1.71 -20.88
N PRO A 117 0.61 -0.65 -20.54
CA PRO A 117 -0.85 -0.74 -20.39
C PRO A 117 -1.56 -1.27 -21.64
N LYS A 118 -0.91 -1.19 -22.80
CA LYS A 118 -1.38 -1.75 -24.08
C LYS A 118 -0.32 -2.70 -24.65
N THR A 119 -0.65 -3.97 -24.78
CA THR A 119 0.30 -5.00 -25.19
C THR A 119 -0.40 -6.10 -25.98
N THR A 120 0.36 -7.09 -26.48
CA THR A 120 -0.22 -8.30 -27.05
C THR A 120 0.17 -9.54 -26.26
N VAL A 121 -0.70 -10.54 -26.28
CA VAL A 121 -0.60 -11.77 -25.49
C VAL A 121 -0.60 -12.96 -26.42
N LYS A 122 0.29 -13.93 -26.19
CA LYS A 122 0.38 -15.18 -26.93
C LYS A 122 0.46 -16.37 -25.98
N PHE A 123 -0.34 -17.39 -26.27
CA PHE A 123 -0.26 -18.68 -25.59
C PHE A 123 0.71 -19.61 -26.33
N ALA A 124 1.73 -20.11 -25.63
CA ALA A 124 2.75 -21.01 -26.17
C ALA A 124 2.32 -22.49 -26.11
N ARG A 125 1.37 -22.83 -25.24
CA ARG A 125 0.81 -24.17 -25.04
C ARG A 125 -0.68 -24.07 -24.65
N PRO A 126 -1.48 -25.12 -24.82
CA PRO A 126 -2.86 -25.11 -24.33
C PRO A 126 -2.87 -25.09 -22.79
N ILE A 127 -3.61 -24.14 -22.21
CA ILE A 127 -3.74 -23.97 -20.76
C ILE A 127 -5.21 -23.71 -20.45
N ALA A 128 -5.77 -24.46 -19.50
CA ALA A 128 -7.15 -24.27 -19.03
C ALA A 128 -7.20 -23.22 -17.90
N ASN A 129 -8.37 -22.60 -17.72
CA ASN A 129 -8.67 -21.67 -16.61
C ASN A 129 -7.67 -20.51 -16.47
N VAL A 130 -7.19 -19.95 -17.58
CA VAL A 130 -6.31 -18.77 -17.53
C VAL A 130 -7.12 -17.48 -17.41
N ARG A 131 -6.69 -16.61 -16.50
CA ARG A 131 -7.11 -15.22 -16.41
C ARG A 131 -5.95 -14.30 -16.75
N ILE A 132 -6.18 -13.37 -17.68
CA ILE A 132 -5.27 -12.24 -17.94
C ILE A 132 -5.81 -11.04 -17.15
N LEU A 133 -4.98 -10.48 -16.28
CA LEU A 133 -5.35 -9.28 -15.54
C LEU A 133 -4.21 -8.26 -15.48
N PRO A 134 -4.55 -6.96 -15.45
CA PRO A 134 -3.62 -5.90 -15.11
C PRO A 134 -3.34 -5.94 -13.61
N VAL A 135 -2.08 -6.12 -13.23
CA VAL A 135 -1.60 -5.93 -11.87
C VAL A 135 -1.47 -4.44 -11.63
N CYS A 136 -2.24 -3.95 -10.66
CA CYS A 136 -2.28 -2.54 -10.28
C CYS A 136 -1.84 -2.38 -8.83
N THR A 137 -1.45 -1.17 -8.47
CA THR A 137 -1.21 -0.79 -7.07
C THR A 137 -1.78 0.58 -6.81
N GLN A 138 -2.21 0.83 -5.58
CA GLN A 138 -2.85 2.08 -5.22
C GLN A 138 -1.86 3.24 -5.37
N ARG A 139 -2.30 4.37 -5.94
CA ARG A 139 -1.47 5.58 -5.99
C ARG A 139 -1.34 6.17 -4.58
N ILE A 140 -0.19 6.78 -4.32
CA ILE A 140 -0.03 7.59 -3.13
C ILE A 140 -1.04 8.76 -3.17
N ALA A 141 -1.69 9.01 -2.04
CA ALA A 141 -2.65 10.10 -1.88
C ALA A 141 -2.47 10.73 -0.50
N VAL A 142 -2.93 11.98 -0.35
CA VAL A 142 -3.02 12.60 0.98
C VAL A 142 -4.11 11.88 1.78
N SER A 143 -3.73 11.38 2.96
CA SER A 143 -4.61 10.72 3.91
C SER A 143 -5.07 11.74 4.96
N GLY A 144 -6.39 11.94 5.06
CA GLY A 144 -6.98 12.93 5.97
C GLY A 144 -6.85 14.38 5.48
N GLU A 145 -7.10 15.32 6.39
CA GLU A 145 -6.96 16.75 6.11
C GLU A 145 -5.53 17.22 6.44
N PRO A 146 -4.87 17.97 5.52
CA PRO A 146 -3.62 18.65 5.83
C PRO A 146 -3.76 19.59 7.04
N SER A 147 -2.71 19.66 7.85
CA SER A 147 -2.59 20.63 8.94
C SER A 147 -1.58 21.73 8.54
N PRO A 148 -1.81 23.00 8.88
CA PRO A 148 -3.02 23.55 9.48
C PRO A 148 -4.21 23.52 8.52
N ARG A 149 -5.38 23.25 9.10
CA ARG A 149 -6.67 23.45 8.44
C ARG A 149 -7.03 24.93 8.41
N TYR A 150 -7.98 25.29 7.56
CA TYR A 150 -8.57 26.63 7.62
C TYR A 150 -9.31 26.82 8.94
N GLU A 151 -8.90 27.82 9.73
CA GLU A 151 -9.59 28.23 10.94
C GLU A 151 -10.01 29.70 10.81
N PRO A 152 -11.28 30.06 11.09
CA PRO A 152 -11.75 31.45 10.94
C PRO A 152 -10.99 32.46 11.80
N ASN A 153 -10.46 32.01 12.93
CA ASN A 153 -9.64 32.84 13.84
C ASN A 153 -8.14 32.80 13.49
N GLY A 154 -7.79 32.13 12.39
CA GLY A 154 -6.42 31.85 11.99
C GLY A 154 -5.68 30.93 12.96
N VAL A 155 -4.53 30.45 12.50
CA VAL A 155 -3.56 29.73 13.31
C VAL A 155 -2.35 30.62 13.59
N ALA A 156 -1.44 30.17 14.44
CA ALA A 156 -0.20 30.90 14.69
C ALA A 156 0.73 30.87 13.46
N ARG A 157 1.48 31.94 13.22
CA ARG A 157 2.35 32.10 12.03
C ARG A 157 3.57 31.16 12.00
N ASP A 158 3.95 30.62 13.14
CA ASP A 158 5.07 29.67 13.30
C ASP A 158 4.63 28.21 13.27
N ARG A 159 3.37 27.96 12.92
CA ARG A 159 2.82 26.61 12.81
C ARG A 159 3.33 25.92 11.55
N SER A 160 3.99 24.78 11.76
CA SER A 160 4.46 23.91 10.69
C SER A 160 3.30 23.34 9.87
N ILE A 161 3.56 23.09 8.59
CA ILE A 161 2.63 22.35 7.73
C ILE A 161 2.91 20.85 7.91
N SER A 162 1.85 20.06 8.08
CA SER A 162 1.94 18.60 8.23
C SER A 162 0.92 17.91 7.33
N VAL A 163 1.37 16.89 6.59
CA VAL A 163 0.55 16.16 5.62
C VAL A 163 0.86 14.67 5.72
N THR A 164 -0.16 13.88 6.04
CA THR A 164 -0.04 12.41 6.07
C THR A 164 -0.45 11.84 4.71
N PHE A 165 0.24 10.81 4.26
CA PHE A 165 -0.04 10.12 3.00
C PHE A 165 -0.53 8.68 3.24
N THR A 166 -1.12 8.07 2.22
CA THR A 166 -1.59 6.68 2.26
C THR A 166 -0.43 5.67 2.22
N LYS A 167 0.74 6.09 1.74
CA LYS A 167 1.96 5.28 1.60
C LYS A 167 3.19 6.05 2.08
N GLU A 168 4.28 5.31 2.31
CA GLU A 168 5.56 5.91 2.66
C GLU A 168 6.07 6.81 1.54
N LEU A 169 6.65 7.95 1.93
CA LEU A 169 7.19 8.94 1.02
C LEU A 169 8.69 8.71 0.81
N SER A 170 9.16 8.89 -0.43
CA SER A 170 10.59 9.03 -0.69
C SER A 170 11.06 10.46 -0.37
N GLU A 171 12.17 10.60 0.36
CA GLU A 171 12.80 11.92 0.61
C GLU A 171 13.21 12.63 -0.69
N GLU A 172 13.54 11.87 -1.74
CA GLU A 172 13.99 12.40 -3.04
C GLU A 172 12.92 13.24 -3.74
N ASN A 173 11.64 13.09 -3.35
CA ASN A 173 10.58 13.97 -3.81
C ASN A 173 10.79 15.44 -3.42
N PHE A 174 11.59 15.71 -2.40
CA PHE A 174 11.78 17.04 -1.81
C PHE A 174 13.23 17.54 -1.94
N ILE A 175 14.08 16.79 -2.64
CA ILE A 175 15.49 17.12 -2.90
C ILE A 175 15.70 17.32 -4.40
N PHE A 176 16.19 18.49 -4.78
CA PHE A 176 16.60 18.80 -6.15
C PHE A 176 17.90 18.10 -6.52
N GLN A 177 17.94 17.60 -7.74
CA GLN A 177 19.20 17.28 -8.41
C GLN A 177 19.81 18.57 -8.99
N PRO A 178 21.16 18.69 -9.05
CA PRO A 178 21.81 19.90 -9.57
C PRO A 178 21.32 20.32 -10.96
N GLU A 179 20.99 19.37 -11.84
CA GLU A 179 20.47 19.59 -13.18
C GLU A 179 19.03 20.09 -13.24
N GLU A 180 18.26 19.94 -12.15
CA GLU A 180 16.89 20.45 -12.05
C GLU A 180 16.88 21.96 -11.72
N LEU A 181 18.02 22.53 -11.33
CA LEU A 181 18.11 23.94 -10.95
C LEU A 181 18.06 24.86 -12.17
N PRO A 182 17.21 25.91 -12.14
CA PRO A 182 17.25 26.95 -13.17
C PRO A 182 18.61 27.63 -13.25
N GLN A 183 19.01 28.04 -14.45
CA GLN A 183 20.28 28.74 -14.64
C GLN A 183 20.34 30.02 -13.78
N GLY A 184 21.38 30.14 -12.95
CA GLY A 184 21.59 31.29 -12.07
C GLY A 184 20.85 31.21 -10.72
N ALA A 185 20.10 30.15 -10.45
CA ALA A 185 19.51 29.91 -9.15
C ALA A 185 20.59 29.57 -8.09
N ALA A 186 20.42 30.08 -6.88
CA ALA A 186 21.28 29.75 -5.75
C ALA A 186 20.68 28.58 -4.96
N ALA A 187 21.39 27.45 -4.90
CA ALA A 187 20.97 26.28 -4.14
C ALA A 187 20.97 26.56 -2.62
N GLN A 188 19.97 26.02 -1.92
CA GLN A 188 19.94 25.88 -0.47
C GLN A 188 20.20 24.41 -0.14
N THR A 189 21.26 24.15 0.63
CA THR A 189 21.69 22.80 0.98
C THR A 189 21.47 22.53 2.47
N ASP A 190 21.36 21.26 2.83
CA ASP A 190 21.45 20.81 4.22
C ASP A 190 22.92 20.53 4.63
N ASP A 191 23.12 20.04 5.85
CA ASP A 191 24.44 19.69 6.38
C ASP A 191 25.12 18.55 5.60
N ASP A 192 24.35 17.76 4.85
CA ASP A 192 24.84 16.66 4.00
C ASP A 192 25.05 17.10 2.53
N GLY A 193 24.80 18.38 2.20
CA GLY A 193 24.92 18.92 0.85
C GLY A 193 23.75 18.64 -0.10
N LYS A 194 22.65 18.06 0.38
CA LYS A 194 21.44 17.82 -0.43
C LYS A 194 20.69 19.14 -0.66
N ILE A 195 20.29 19.39 -1.91
CA ILE A 195 19.65 20.65 -2.31
C ILE A 195 18.15 20.55 -2.06
N TRP A 196 17.63 21.14 -0.98
CA TRP A 196 16.19 21.04 -0.64
C TRP A 196 15.37 22.22 -1.16
N ALA A 197 16.03 23.33 -1.51
CA ALA A 197 15.41 24.49 -2.12
C ALA A 197 16.38 25.21 -3.05
N TYR A 198 15.86 26.12 -3.87
CA TYR A 198 16.68 27.11 -4.56
C TYR A 198 16.06 28.50 -4.45
N VAL A 199 16.91 29.52 -4.57
CA VAL A 199 16.53 30.93 -4.60
C VAL A 199 16.73 31.45 -6.01
N SER A 200 15.70 32.07 -6.58
CA SER A 200 15.78 32.77 -7.87
C SER A 200 15.15 34.15 -7.71
N GLY A 201 15.95 35.19 -7.96
CA GLY A 201 15.59 36.55 -7.55
C GLY A 201 15.42 36.65 -6.03
N ASN A 202 14.25 37.09 -5.57
CA ASN A 202 13.91 37.22 -4.16
C ASN A 202 12.94 36.12 -3.68
N GLN A 203 12.79 35.03 -4.44
CA GLN A 203 11.83 33.96 -4.13
C GLN A 203 12.55 32.65 -3.87
N THR A 204 12.10 31.94 -2.84
CA THR A 204 12.53 30.57 -2.54
C THR A 204 11.55 29.59 -3.17
N PHE A 205 12.05 28.46 -3.68
CA PHE A 205 11.26 27.41 -4.29
C PHE A 205 11.63 26.06 -3.67
N LEU A 206 10.61 25.31 -3.25
CA LEU A 206 10.74 23.96 -2.72
C LEU A 206 10.42 22.94 -3.83
N LYS A 207 11.06 21.78 -3.82
CA LYS A 207 10.74 20.73 -4.80
C LYS A 207 9.36 20.16 -4.47
N ASN A 208 8.51 20.08 -5.50
CA ASN A 208 7.16 19.52 -5.42
C ASN A 208 6.21 20.17 -4.40
N ILE A 209 6.58 21.30 -3.81
CA ILE A 209 5.78 22.05 -2.84
C ILE A 209 5.79 23.52 -3.28
N SER A 210 4.60 24.12 -3.36
CA SER A 210 4.43 25.55 -3.53
C SER A 210 3.72 26.12 -2.31
N ILE A 211 4.30 27.17 -1.71
CA ILE A 211 3.72 27.88 -0.57
C ILE A 211 3.65 29.35 -0.97
N THR A 212 2.44 29.85 -1.18
CA THR A 212 2.20 31.22 -1.63
C THR A 212 1.29 32.00 -0.70
N ASN A 213 1.34 33.32 -0.79
CA ASN A 213 0.34 34.19 -0.18
C ASN A 213 -0.91 34.33 -1.08
N ALA A 214 -1.86 35.18 -0.68
CA ALA A 214 -3.09 35.45 -1.44
C ALA A 214 -2.85 36.00 -2.86
N ASP A 215 -1.70 36.66 -3.08
CA ASP A 215 -1.31 37.25 -4.36
C ASP A 215 -0.43 36.28 -5.20
N ASP A 216 -0.38 35.00 -4.83
CA ASP A 216 0.42 33.94 -5.45
C ASP A 216 1.95 34.21 -5.46
N PHE A 217 2.46 35.09 -4.60
CA PHE A 217 3.91 35.21 -4.37
C PHE A 217 4.39 34.08 -3.46
N SER A 218 5.51 33.46 -3.83
CA SER A 218 6.18 32.49 -2.96
C SER A 218 6.56 33.15 -1.65
N ILE A 219 6.28 32.45 -0.55
CA ILE A 219 6.71 32.80 0.81
C ILE A 219 7.53 31.68 1.43
N ALA A 220 8.06 30.77 0.59
CA ALA A 220 8.78 29.58 1.04
C ALA A 220 10.07 29.91 1.80
N GLU A 221 10.61 31.13 1.69
CA GLU A 221 11.74 31.61 2.47
C GLU A 221 11.49 31.64 3.98
N HIS A 222 10.21 31.63 4.39
CA HIS A 222 9.78 31.56 5.78
C HIS A 222 9.70 30.11 6.29
N PHE A 223 10.06 29.12 5.48
CA PHE A 223 10.01 27.71 5.83
C PHE A 223 11.40 27.08 5.75
N SER A 224 11.60 26.07 6.57
CA SER A 224 12.79 25.23 6.60
C SER A 224 12.64 24.03 5.66
N ARG A 225 13.68 23.20 5.60
CA ARG A 225 13.69 21.96 4.83
C ARG A 225 12.47 21.08 5.14
N PRO A 226 11.74 20.60 4.11
CA PRO A 226 10.73 19.56 4.28
C PRO A 226 11.33 18.27 4.85
N GLN A 227 10.68 17.71 5.86
CA GLN A 227 11.08 16.51 6.58
C GLN A 227 10.07 15.40 6.33
N VAL A 228 10.57 14.22 5.97
CA VAL A 228 9.75 13.01 5.79
C VAL A 228 9.97 12.08 6.98
N THR A 229 8.90 11.48 7.50
CA THR A 229 8.96 10.42 8.51
C THR A 229 7.87 9.41 8.19
N GLY A 230 8.26 8.32 7.52
CA GLY A 230 7.32 7.32 6.99
C GLY A 230 6.32 7.95 6.02
N ARG A 231 5.05 8.02 6.45
CA ARG A 231 3.96 8.61 5.66
C ARG A 231 3.70 10.08 5.96
N LEU A 232 4.42 10.69 6.89
CA LEU A 232 4.26 12.10 7.26
C LEU A 232 5.28 12.98 6.55
N LEU A 233 4.79 14.04 5.90
CA LEU A 233 5.56 15.20 5.46
C LEU A 233 5.35 16.34 6.45
N THR A 234 6.41 16.90 7.00
CA THR A 234 6.39 18.12 7.81
C THR A 234 7.22 19.21 7.13
N ILE A 235 6.68 20.41 6.98
CA ILE A 235 7.39 21.58 6.47
C ILE A 235 7.45 22.60 7.61
N PRO A 236 8.57 22.66 8.36
CA PRO A 236 8.69 23.54 9.51
C PRO A 236 8.76 25.01 9.10
N VAL A 237 8.22 25.90 9.92
CA VAL A 237 8.45 27.35 9.76
C VAL A 237 9.86 27.69 10.24
N ASP A 238 10.61 28.47 9.46
CA ASP A 238 11.90 29.02 9.88
C ASP A 238 11.67 30.17 10.87
N LYS A 239 11.83 29.87 12.16
CA LYS A 239 11.63 30.84 13.25
C LYS A 239 12.59 32.03 13.17
N THR A 240 13.70 31.91 12.45
CA THR A 240 14.64 33.03 12.23
C THR A 240 14.14 34.02 11.18
N LYS A 241 13.17 33.59 10.35
CA LYS A 241 12.53 34.39 9.30
C LYS A 241 11.01 34.34 9.48
N PRO A 242 10.45 34.97 10.53
CA PRO A 242 9.02 34.94 10.75
C PRO A 242 8.26 35.66 9.63
N ILE A 243 7.08 35.16 9.29
CA ILE A 243 6.16 35.81 8.35
C ILE A 243 5.75 37.17 8.94
N GLN A 244 6.06 38.24 8.22
CA GLN A 244 5.76 39.62 8.62
C GLN A 244 4.32 39.99 8.27
N PHE A 245 3.69 40.86 9.03
CA PHE A 245 2.34 41.38 8.76
C PHE A 245 2.41 42.86 8.38
N ASN A 246 1.55 43.29 7.47
CA ASN A 246 1.45 44.71 7.15
C ASN A 246 0.69 45.45 8.26
N SER A 247 0.95 46.74 8.44
CA SER A 247 0.25 47.55 9.45
C SER A 247 -1.27 47.48 9.26
N GLY A 248 -1.98 46.96 10.26
CA GLY A 248 -3.45 46.82 10.27
C GLY A 248 -3.98 45.49 9.71
N GLU A 249 -3.10 44.61 9.21
CA GLU A 249 -3.46 43.26 8.79
C GLU A 249 -3.55 42.34 10.01
N VAL A 250 -4.71 41.71 10.21
CA VAL A 250 -4.92 40.76 11.33
C VAL A 250 -4.70 39.31 10.88
N PHE A 251 -4.88 39.04 9.58
CA PHE A 251 -4.76 37.72 8.99
C PHE A 251 -3.99 37.74 7.69
N LYS A 252 -3.17 36.71 7.46
CA LYS A 252 -2.61 36.38 6.15
C LYS A 252 -3.15 35.06 5.66
N THR A 253 -3.54 34.99 4.39
CA THR A 253 -3.90 33.72 3.74
C THR A 253 -2.64 33.08 3.18
N ILE A 254 -2.39 31.84 3.57
CA ILE A 254 -1.35 30.99 2.98
C ILE A 254 -2.03 29.91 2.15
N LYS A 255 -1.54 29.72 0.93
CA LYS A 255 -1.94 28.66 0.02
C LYS A 255 -0.80 27.67 -0.12
N VAL A 256 -1.07 26.40 0.13
CA VAL A 256 -0.10 25.32 -0.05
C VAL A 256 -0.58 24.46 -1.21
N THR A 257 0.35 24.05 -2.07
CA THR A 257 0.11 23.11 -3.16
C THR A 257 1.19 22.06 -3.18
N LEU A 258 0.79 20.80 -3.04
CA LEU A 258 1.62 19.64 -3.26
C LEU A 258 1.48 19.17 -4.70
N SER A 259 2.61 18.97 -5.38
CA SER A 259 2.67 18.54 -6.76
C SER A 259 2.20 17.10 -6.92
N LYS A 260 1.52 16.80 -8.03
CA LYS A 260 1.24 15.41 -8.44
C LYS A 260 2.50 14.57 -8.70
N GLU A 261 3.66 15.21 -8.84
CA GLU A 261 4.93 14.53 -9.09
C GLU A 261 5.52 13.84 -7.84
N ILE A 262 4.93 14.04 -6.66
CA ILE A 262 5.28 13.29 -5.44
C ILE A 262 4.97 11.82 -5.65
N SER A 263 5.92 10.95 -5.31
CA SER A 263 5.88 9.50 -5.48
C SER A 263 6.14 8.74 -4.17
N ASP A 264 5.66 7.50 -4.09
CA ASP A 264 6.07 6.57 -3.03
C ASP A 264 7.46 5.97 -3.29
N SER A 265 7.90 5.06 -2.43
CA SER A 265 9.17 4.32 -2.59
C SER A 265 9.25 3.47 -3.86
N ASP A 266 8.11 3.10 -4.43
CA ASP A 266 7.99 2.36 -5.70
C ASP A 266 7.92 3.30 -6.93
N ASN A 267 8.18 4.60 -6.73
CA ASN A 267 8.12 5.66 -7.74
C ASN A 267 6.72 5.86 -8.35
N ILE A 268 5.67 5.57 -7.56
CA ILE A 268 4.29 5.70 -7.99
C ILE A 268 3.75 7.06 -7.58
N LYS A 269 3.46 7.86 -8.59
CA LYS A 269 3.08 9.27 -8.43
C LYS A 269 1.62 9.45 -8.01
N MET A 270 1.38 10.54 -7.28
CA MET A 270 0.04 11.05 -7.03
C MET A 270 -0.71 11.29 -8.35
N ASN A 271 -2.03 11.09 -8.34
CA ASN A 271 -2.82 11.32 -9.55
C ASN A 271 -3.12 12.81 -9.80
N TYR A 272 -3.18 13.61 -8.74
CA TYR A 272 -3.51 15.03 -8.81
C TYR A 272 -2.75 15.82 -7.75
N SER A 273 -2.48 17.09 -8.05
CA SER A 273 -1.92 18.02 -7.07
C SER A 273 -2.97 18.31 -5.99
N LYS A 274 -2.52 18.46 -4.74
CA LYS A 274 -3.40 18.82 -3.61
C LYS A 274 -3.12 20.25 -3.19
N SER A 275 -4.13 21.09 -3.20
CA SER A 275 -4.03 22.47 -2.71
C SER A 275 -5.02 22.73 -1.57
N TRP A 276 -4.62 23.57 -0.63
CA TRP A 276 -5.51 24.09 0.42
C TRP A 276 -5.01 25.46 0.88
N ASN A 277 -5.90 26.19 1.56
CA ASN A 277 -5.61 27.48 2.15
C ASN A 277 -5.79 27.42 3.66
N TYR A 278 -5.01 28.21 4.39
CA TYR A 278 -5.22 28.48 5.81
C TYR A 278 -4.92 29.94 6.13
N LEU A 279 -5.48 30.42 7.24
CA LEU A 279 -5.23 31.77 7.74
C LEU A 279 -4.19 31.70 8.86
N ILE A 280 -3.24 32.63 8.86
CA ILE A 280 -2.32 32.85 9.98
C ILE A 280 -2.58 34.21 10.64
N THR A 281 -2.27 34.29 11.93
CA THR A 281 -2.25 35.52 12.75
C THR A 281 -0.83 35.86 13.19
N GLU A 282 -0.62 37.03 13.80
CA GLU A 282 0.67 37.38 14.41
C GLU A 282 1.06 36.49 15.61
N ALA A 283 0.12 35.70 16.13
CA ALA A 283 0.37 34.80 17.26
C ALA A 283 1.45 33.77 16.94
N THR A 284 2.21 33.38 17.97
CA THR A 284 3.20 32.30 17.94
C THR A 284 2.73 31.17 18.84
N ASP A 285 2.87 29.94 18.37
CA ASP A 285 2.48 28.72 19.05
C ASP A 285 3.67 27.77 19.07
N GLU A 286 4.40 27.83 20.18
CA GLU A 286 5.73 27.24 20.22
C GLU A 286 5.74 25.80 20.74
N LYS A 287 4.64 25.33 21.35
CA LYS A 287 4.64 24.11 22.17
C LYS A 287 3.29 23.38 22.20
N ALA A 288 3.38 22.06 22.28
CA ALA A 288 2.30 21.18 22.70
C ALA A 288 2.69 20.49 24.01
N THR A 289 1.76 20.44 24.96
CA THR A 289 1.93 19.65 26.18
C THR A 289 1.48 18.21 25.94
N VAL A 290 2.40 17.26 26.07
CA VAL A 290 2.19 15.82 25.83
C VAL A 290 2.47 15.05 27.12
N ASN A 291 1.56 14.14 27.49
CA ASN A 291 1.75 13.21 28.58
C ASN A 291 2.04 11.80 28.05
N LEU A 292 3.24 11.32 28.32
CA LEU A 292 3.67 9.96 28.01
C LEU A 292 3.34 9.06 29.20
N SER A 293 2.48 8.07 29.02
CA SER A 293 2.02 7.23 30.12
C SER A 293 1.97 5.74 29.78
N GLY A 294 2.04 4.91 30.82
CA GLY A 294 1.87 3.47 30.76
C GLY A 294 1.46 2.97 32.13
N ASN A 295 0.87 1.79 32.20
CA ASN A 295 0.54 1.20 33.49
C ASN A 295 1.79 0.54 34.08
N SER A 296 2.20 0.98 35.28
CA SER A 296 3.39 0.47 35.96
C SER A 296 3.37 -1.05 36.23
N SER A 297 2.20 -1.69 36.32
CA SER A 297 2.13 -3.16 36.42
C SER A 297 2.46 -3.86 35.12
N GLU A 298 2.27 -3.18 33.99
CA GLU A 298 2.45 -3.71 32.63
C GLU A 298 3.89 -3.51 32.13
N GLY A 299 4.55 -2.45 32.60
CA GLY A 299 5.93 -2.13 32.25
C GLY A 299 6.26 -0.67 32.52
N SER A 300 7.27 -0.14 31.83
CA SER A 300 7.69 1.26 31.97
C SER A 300 7.87 1.94 30.61
N VAL A 301 7.36 3.16 30.49
CA VAL A 301 7.57 4.04 29.33
C VAL A 301 8.83 4.88 29.52
N TYR A 302 9.69 4.93 28.50
CA TYR A 302 10.84 5.82 28.48
C TYR A 302 10.40 7.29 28.53
N LEU A 303 11.01 8.08 29.42
CA LEU A 303 10.71 9.51 29.62
C LEU A 303 9.25 9.83 29.99
N ALA A 304 8.55 8.90 30.66
CA ALA A 304 7.18 9.07 31.13
C ALA A 304 6.92 10.41 31.86
N GLY A 305 5.68 10.89 31.76
CA GLY A 305 5.17 12.12 32.36
C GLY A 305 4.81 13.19 31.34
N THR A 306 4.33 14.32 31.86
CA THR A 306 3.92 15.49 31.09
C THR A 306 5.13 16.38 30.76
N LYS A 307 5.31 16.70 29.47
CA LYS A 307 6.35 17.61 28.99
C LYS A 307 5.82 18.45 27.83
N ASP A 308 6.42 19.62 27.66
CA ASP A 308 6.19 20.43 26.48
C ASP A 308 7.18 20.07 25.38
N TYR A 309 6.68 19.99 24.16
CA TYR A 309 7.45 19.72 22.95
C TYR A 309 7.14 20.77 21.91
N SER A 310 8.14 21.18 21.13
CA SER A 310 7.88 22.07 20.00
C SER A 310 7.10 21.35 18.89
N LEU A 311 6.26 22.10 18.17
CA LEU A 311 5.60 21.56 16.98
C LEU A 311 6.65 21.11 15.95
N GLY A 312 6.44 19.94 15.35
CA GLY A 312 7.39 19.24 14.48
C GLY A 312 8.49 18.47 15.22
N GLN A 313 8.60 18.58 16.55
CA GLN A 313 9.61 17.86 17.31
C GLN A 313 9.35 16.35 17.29
N LYS A 314 10.43 15.60 17.04
CA LYS A 314 10.44 14.13 17.16
C LYS A 314 10.60 13.73 18.63
N ILE A 315 9.76 12.80 19.08
CA ILE A 315 9.76 12.21 20.42
C ILE A 315 10.09 10.73 20.27
N THR A 316 11.17 10.28 20.91
CA THR A 316 11.49 8.84 20.97
C THR A 316 10.56 8.16 21.96
N LEU A 317 9.80 7.17 21.47
CA LEU A 317 8.94 6.32 22.27
C LEU A 317 9.59 4.95 22.42
N ALA A 318 9.69 4.50 23.67
CA ALA A 318 10.16 3.17 24.00
C ALA A 318 9.41 2.64 25.22
N PHE A 319 9.08 1.36 25.20
CA PHE A 319 8.45 0.67 26.32
C PHE A 319 9.30 -0.54 26.73
N THR A 320 9.37 -0.80 28.04
CA THR A 320 9.99 -2.00 28.59
C THR A 320 8.91 -2.81 29.29
N GLU A 321 8.61 -3.98 28.74
CA GLU A 321 7.59 -4.89 29.26
C GLU A 321 8.02 -5.53 30.58
N ASN A 322 7.06 -5.73 31.48
CA ASN A 322 7.22 -6.69 32.57
C ASN A 322 7.00 -8.13 32.05
N THR A 323 7.51 -9.12 32.78
CA THR A 323 7.53 -10.55 32.38
C THR A 323 6.18 -11.15 31.96
N ASP A 324 5.08 -10.56 32.43
CA ASP A 324 3.72 -11.08 32.25
C ASP A 324 2.94 -10.37 31.14
N TRP A 325 3.56 -9.37 30.51
CA TRP A 325 2.89 -8.45 29.60
C TRP A 325 3.60 -8.38 28.27
N GLN A 326 2.81 -8.06 27.25
CA GLN A 326 3.24 -7.83 25.89
C GLN A 326 2.71 -6.48 25.45
N PHE A 327 3.59 -5.65 24.91
CA PHE A 327 3.27 -4.43 24.22
C PHE A 327 2.47 -4.75 22.96
N ILE A 328 1.33 -4.09 22.80
CA ILE A 328 0.46 -4.25 21.64
C ILE A 328 0.63 -3.05 20.71
N LYS A 329 0.46 -1.84 21.25
CA LYS A 329 0.57 -0.60 20.48
C LYS A 329 0.67 0.63 21.35
N TRP A 330 1.01 1.76 20.73
CA TRP A 330 0.81 3.09 21.25
C TRP A 330 -0.60 3.58 20.91
N ASP A 331 -1.35 4.00 21.93
CA ASP A 331 -2.61 4.72 21.81
C ASP A 331 -2.34 6.23 21.92
N TYR A 332 -2.89 7.02 21.00
CA TYR A 332 -2.59 8.45 20.89
C TYR A 332 -3.68 9.21 20.15
N ASP A 333 -3.74 10.52 20.39
CA ASP A 333 -4.57 11.43 19.59
C ASP A 333 -3.89 11.73 18.25
N SER A 334 -4.37 11.09 17.18
CA SER A 334 -3.83 11.25 15.82
C SER A 334 -4.05 12.64 15.22
N SER A 335 -4.82 13.51 15.86
CA SER A 335 -4.96 14.91 15.47
C SER A 335 -3.80 15.77 15.99
N VAL A 336 -3.10 15.32 17.05
CA VAL A 336 -2.02 16.07 17.71
C VAL A 336 -0.66 15.41 17.53
N ILE A 337 -0.63 14.08 17.47
CA ILE A 337 0.59 13.29 17.36
C ILE A 337 0.48 12.42 16.11
N TYR A 338 1.60 12.24 15.44
CA TYR A 338 1.76 11.22 14.43
C TYR A 338 2.76 10.17 14.90
N ILE A 339 2.39 8.88 14.82
CA ILE A 339 3.28 7.74 15.05
C ILE A 339 3.23 6.86 13.82
N ASP A 340 4.36 6.70 13.13
CA ASP A 340 4.42 5.98 11.85
C ASP A 340 4.09 4.50 12.02
N ASN A 341 4.76 3.84 12.97
CA ASN A 341 4.52 2.46 13.37
C ASN A 341 4.11 2.39 14.85
N PRO A 342 2.81 2.53 15.17
CA PRO A 342 2.33 2.50 16.54
C PRO A 342 2.40 1.12 17.19
N GLU A 343 2.54 0.03 16.42
CA GLU A 343 2.65 -1.34 16.92
C GLU A 343 4.11 -1.71 17.27
N SER A 344 5.07 -0.84 16.93
CA SER A 344 6.45 -1.02 17.37
C SER A 344 6.66 -0.55 18.80
N ILE A 345 7.23 -1.43 19.64
CA ILE A 345 7.62 -1.14 21.02
C ILE A 345 8.65 0.01 21.11
N ASN A 346 9.45 0.20 20.05
CA ASN A 346 10.40 1.30 19.88
C ASN A 346 10.04 2.07 18.61
N THR A 347 9.60 3.31 18.75
CA THR A 347 9.14 4.12 17.61
C THR A 347 9.38 5.61 17.84
N THR A 348 9.02 6.43 16.86
CA THR A 348 9.11 7.90 16.96
C THR A 348 7.74 8.51 16.77
N ALA A 349 7.38 9.41 17.68
CA ALA A 349 6.22 10.29 17.54
C ALA A 349 6.66 11.66 17.00
N VAL A 350 5.80 12.33 16.24
CA VAL A 350 5.98 13.72 15.81
C VAL A 350 4.81 14.54 16.31
N VAL A 351 5.08 15.67 16.95
CA VAL A 351 4.04 16.61 17.38
C VAL A 351 3.58 17.43 16.19
N ILE A 352 2.32 17.31 15.81
CA ILE A 352 1.75 17.97 14.63
C ILE A 352 0.78 19.10 14.97
N GLU A 353 0.17 19.09 16.15
CA GLU A 353 -0.69 20.19 16.64
C GLU A 353 -0.40 20.60 18.08
N LYS A 354 -0.91 21.77 18.45
CA LYS A 354 -0.78 22.35 19.79
C LYS A 354 -1.79 21.76 20.76
N THR A 355 -1.38 21.66 22.01
CA THR A 355 -2.23 21.34 23.17
C THR A 355 -1.87 22.25 24.32
N THR A 356 -2.78 22.39 25.28
CA THR A 356 -2.57 23.21 26.46
C THR A 356 -2.22 22.36 27.67
N GLU A 357 -1.60 22.98 28.66
CA GLU A 357 -1.28 22.33 29.94
C GLU A 357 -2.56 21.84 30.66
N ASP A 358 -3.67 22.54 30.47
CA ASP A 358 -5.00 22.15 31.00
C ASP A 358 -5.62 20.95 30.28
N ASN A 359 -5.15 20.61 29.08
CA ASN A 359 -5.65 19.49 28.29
C ASN A 359 -4.51 18.84 27.47
N PRO A 360 -3.56 18.17 28.16
CA PRO A 360 -2.40 17.59 27.51
C PRO A 360 -2.81 16.37 26.68
N THR A 361 -2.26 16.27 25.47
CA THR A 361 -2.47 15.09 24.63
C THR A 361 -1.82 13.88 25.29
N GLN A 362 -2.50 12.74 25.22
CA GLN A 362 -2.02 11.51 25.82
C GLN A 362 -1.38 10.62 24.75
N ILE A 363 -0.19 10.08 25.06
CA ILE A 363 0.35 8.92 24.36
C ILE A 363 0.50 7.82 25.42
N ARG A 364 -0.16 6.69 25.20
CA ARG A 364 -0.22 5.59 26.15
C ARG A 364 0.29 4.29 25.54
N ALA A 365 1.17 3.58 26.24
CA ALA A 365 1.49 2.20 25.91
C ALA A 365 0.29 1.30 26.27
N VAL A 366 -0.23 0.56 25.28
CA VAL A 366 -1.27 -0.45 25.46
C VAL A 366 -0.61 -1.81 25.48
N CYS A 367 -0.84 -2.55 26.56
CA CYS A 367 -0.31 -3.89 26.75
C CYS A 367 -1.45 -4.90 26.92
N ALA A 368 -1.16 -6.15 26.57
CA ALA A 368 -1.98 -7.30 26.93
C ALA A 368 -1.16 -8.24 27.82
N ARG A 369 -1.84 -9.04 28.65
CA ARG A 369 -1.15 -10.10 29.38
C ARG A 369 -0.72 -11.17 28.38
N ARG A 370 0.53 -11.63 28.48
CA ARG A 370 1.02 -12.76 27.70
C ARG A 370 0.17 -13.99 27.98
N LEU A 371 -0.11 -14.78 26.96
CA LEU A 371 -0.84 -16.03 27.14
C LEU A 371 -0.06 -16.95 28.07
N ARG A 372 -0.75 -17.48 29.07
CA ARG A 372 -0.19 -18.41 30.03
C ARG A 372 -1.01 -19.66 30.07
N LEU A 373 -0.32 -20.80 30.07
CA LEU A 373 -0.97 -22.04 30.45
C LEU A 373 -1.39 -21.91 31.92
N ALA A 374 -2.63 -22.24 32.23
CA ALA A 374 -3.08 -22.28 33.62
C ALA A 374 -2.21 -23.26 34.41
N GLU A 375 -2.14 -23.08 35.73
CA GLU A 375 -1.49 -24.08 36.58
C GLU A 375 -2.20 -25.42 36.40
N ASN A 376 -1.47 -26.43 35.92
CA ASN A 376 -2.05 -27.71 35.49
C ASN A 376 -3.05 -27.59 34.32
N GLY A 377 -2.90 -26.59 33.47
CA GLY A 377 -3.73 -26.33 32.29
C GLY A 377 -3.38 -27.20 31.10
N TYR A 378 -3.05 -28.47 31.31
CA TYR A 378 -2.89 -29.40 30.19
C TYR A 378 -3.38 -30.78 30.57
N GLU A 379 -3.98 -31.46 29.60
CA GLU A 379 -4.39 -32.85 29.71
C GLU A 379 -3.94 -33.61 28.46
N PRO A 380 -3.58 -34.90 28.60
CA PRO A 380 -3.56 -35.69 29.82
C PRO A 380 -2.39 -35.29 30.76
N LYS A 381 -2.65 -35.23 32.06
CA LYS A 381 -1.58 -35.08 33.06
C LYS A 381 -0.97 -36.44 33.31
N THR A 382 0.35 -36.52 33.25
CA THR A 382 1.08 -37.68 33.77
C THR A 382 1.95 -37.18 34.91
N ALA A 383 1.58 -37.51 36.14
CA ALA A 383 2.46 -37.33 37.27
C ALA A 383 3.39 -38.55 37.35
N GLY A 384 4.62 -38.46 36.85
CA GLY A 384 5.60 -39.56 36.90
C GLY A 384 5.52 -40.55 35.74
N ASN A 385 5.58 -41.87 36.04
CA ASN A 385 5.66 -42.96 35.05
C ASN A 385 4.30 -43.40 34.46
N GLU A 386 3.25 -42.59 34.60
CA GLU A 386 1.92 -42.93 34.10
C GLU A 386 1.90 -42.89 32.57
N THR A 387 1.46 -43.99 31.93
CA THR A 387 1.33 -44.08 30.47
C THR A 387 -0.08 -43.72 30.06
N VAL A 388 -0.22 -42.83 29.08
CA VAL A 388 -1.51 -42.49 28.50
C VAL A 388 -1.72 -43.26 27.20
N SER A 389 -2.97 -43.60 26.89
CA SER A 389 -3.33 -44.21 25.62
C SER A 389 -2.85 -43.37 24.44
N LYS A 390 -2.29 -44.02 23.41
CA LYS A 390 -1.85 -43.37 22.16
C LYS A 390 -2.94 -42.62 21.38
N ASN A 391 -4.20 -42.77 21.80
CA ASN A 391 -5.38 -42.15 21.20
C ASN A 391 -6.00 -41.03 22.06
N SER A 392 -5.34 -40.64 23.15
CA SER A 392 -5.86 -39.57 23.99
C SER A 392 -5.72 -38.23 23.29
N SER A 393 -6.75 -37.41 23.40
CA SER A 393 -6.71 -36.01 23.01
C SER A 393 -5.75 -35.23 23.92
N ILE A 394 -5.15 -34.18 23.38
CA ILE A 394 -4.39 -33.21 24.16
C ILE A 394 -5.27 -31.98 24.36
N GLN A 395 -5.37 -31.49 25.58
CA GLN A 395 -6.01 -30.22 25.89
C GLN A 395 -5.00 -29.29 26.53
N LEU A 396 -5.03 -28.02 26.16
CA LEU A 396 -4.27 -26.94 26.77
C LEU A 396 -5.27 -25.88 27.24
N THR A 397 -5.30 -25.57 28.52
CA THR A 397 -6.15 -24.56 29.15
C THR A 397 -5.27 -23.39 29.58
N PHE A 398 -5.60 -22.21 29.09
CA PHE A 398 -4.90 -20.97 29.35
C PHE A 398 -5.55 -20.19 30.50
N GLU A 399 -4.78 -19.33 31.16
CA GLU A 399 -5.28 -18.43 32.21
C GLU A 399 -6.24 -17.38 31.63
N GLN A 400 -6.08 -17.04 30.34
CA GLN A 400 -6.89 -16.07 29.63
C GLN A 400 -7.76 -16.76 28.58
N ASP A 401 -8.91 -16.15 28.27
CA ASP A 401 -9.71 -16.54 27.11
C ASP A 401 -8.90 -16.34 25.83
N LEU A 402 -8.99 -17.31 24.93
CA LEU A 402 -8.34 -17.23 23.64
C LEU A 402 -9.25 -16.48 22.67
N PRO A 403 -8.68 -15.72 21.73
CA PRO A 403 -9.46 -15.03 20.72
C PRO A 403 -10.31 -16.02 19.91
N ALA A 404 -11.56 -15.65 19.69
CA ALA A 404 -12.56 -16.49 19.02
C ALA A 404 -12.62 -16.25 17.50
N ASP A 405 -11.90 -15.26 17.00
CA ASP A 405 -11.89 -14.92 15.57
C ASP A 405 -10.95 -15.83 14.77
N ALA A 406 -11.24 -15.98 13.49
CA ALA A 406 -10.55 -16.94 12.62
C ALA A 406 -9.13 -16.51 12.25
N GLU A 407 -8.81 -15.22 12.36
CA GLU A 407 -7.47 -14.69 12.06
C GLU A 407 -6.50 -14.95 13.21
N ASP A 408 -6.92 -14.78 14.46
CA ASP A 408 -6.07 -15.10 15.62
C ASP A 408 -5.90 -16.63 15.80
N LEU A 409 -6.83 -17.45 15.29
CA LEU A 409 -6.65 -18.90 15.19
C LEU A 409 -5.45 -19.30 14.31
N ALA A 410 -4.97 -18.43 13.40
CA ALA A 410 -3.78 -18.71 12.61
C ALA A 410 -2.53 -18.81 13.50
N GLN A 411 -2.51 -18.13 14.65
CA GLN A 411 -1.40 -18.21 15.60
C GLN A 411 -1.30 -19.62 16.21
N LEU A 412 -2.41 -20.32 16.43
CA LEU A 412 -2.40 -21.73 16.86
C LEU A 412 -1.70 -22.66 15.88
N ALA A 413 -1.59 -22.28 14.60
CA ALA A 413 -0.82 -23.05 13.62
C ALA A 413 0.68 -23.08 13.96
N ASN A 414 1.17 -22.23 14.86
CA ASN A 414 2.55 -22.24 15.36
C ASN A 414 2.76 -23.22 16.52
N LEU A 415 1.70 -23.74 17.14
CA LEU A 415 1.83 -24.83 18.10
C LEU A 415 2.41 -26.06 17.40
N SER A 416 3.43 -26.66 17.98
CA SER A 416 4.06 -27.87 17.42
C SER A 416 3.88 -29.04 18.37
N ILE A 417 3.43 -30.17 17.82
CA ILE A 417 3.34 -31.44 18.51
C ILE A 417 4.37 -32.37 17.87
N THR A 418 5.33 -32.81 18.67
CA THR A 418 6.42 -33.69 18.23
C THR A 418 6.48 -34.96 19.05
N VAL A 419 6.98 -36.03 18.45
CA VAL A 419 7.28 -37.30 19.13
C VAL A 419 8.70 -37.69 18.79
N GLY A 420 9.57 -37.75 19.81
CA GLY A 420 11.01 -37.93 19.60
C GLY A 420 11.63 -36.84 18.70
N GLY A 421 11.09 -35.61 18.76
CA GLY A 421 11.53 -34.48 17.93
C GLY A 421 10.97 -34.45 16.50
N THR A 422 10.23 -35.47 16.06
CA THR A 422 9.59 -35.47 14.74
C THR A 422 8.16 -34.91 14.83
N PRO A 423 7.77 -33.95 13.98
CA PRO A 423 6.40 -33.43 13.95
C PRO A 423 5.37 -34.52 13.61
N VAL A 424 4.26 -34.54 14.36
CA VAL A 424 3.18 -35.53 14.20
C VAL A 424 1.82 -34.88 13.94
N ARG A 425 1.79 -33.76 13.20
CA ARG A 425 0.56 -32.98 12.97
C ARG A 425 -0.58 -33.80 12.38
N THR A 426 -0.28 -34.80 11.53
CA THR A 426 -1.31 -35.67 10.92
C THR A 426 -1.98 -36.62 11.92
N CYS A 427 -1.38 -36.82 13.09
CA CYS A 427 -1.90 -37.68 14.14
C CYS A 427 -2.97 -37.02 15.02
N PHE A 428 -3.20 -35.74 14.84
CA PHE A 428 -4.24 -34.98 15.52
C PHE A 428 -5.08 -34.24 14.48
N ASN A 429 -6.35 -34.04 14.78
CA ASN A 429 -7.20 -33.14 14.00
C ASN A 429 -6.76 -31.69 14.23
N ALA A 430 -7.26 -30.78 13.40
CA ALA A 430 -7.07 -29.35 13.61
C ALA A 430 -7.50 -28.96 15.04
N PRO A 431 -6.75 -28.06 15.71
CA PRO A 431 -7.08 -27.63 17.06
C PRO A 431 -8.45 -26.96 17.09
N VAL A 432 -9.20 -27.20 18.17
CA VAL A 432 -10.50 -26.55 18.42
C VAL A 432 -10.38 -25.69 19.67
N ILE A 433 -10.75 -24.42 19.57
CA ILE A 433 -10.84 -23.51 20.72
C ILE A 433 -12.24 -23.59 21.33
N SER A 434 -12.29 -23.63 22.66
CA SER A 434 -13.50 -23.39 23.44
C SER A 434 -13.14 -22.54 24.67
N GLY A 435 -13.46 -21.24 24.62
CA GLY A 435 -13.05 -20.28 25.65
C GLY A 435 -11.53 -20.21 25.77
N ASN A 436 -11.01 -20.51 26.95
CA ASN A 436 -9.58 -20.56 27.24
C ASN A 436 -8.90 -21.90 26.92
N THR A 437 -9.59 -22.86 26.28
CA THR A 437 -9.05 -24.21 26.05
C THR A 437 -8.84 -24.53 24.58
N VAL A 438 -7.66 -25.02 24.22
CA VAL A 438 -7.30 -25.60 22.91
C VAL A 438 -7.34 -27.12 23.02
N SER A 439 -8.11 -27.78 22.16
CA SER A 439 -8.20 -29.24 22.10
C SER A 439 -7.65 -29.80 20.80
N PHE A 440 -6.67 -30.69 20.88
CA PHE A 440 -6.17 -31.52 19.80
C PHE A 440 -6.76 -32.92 19.92
N THR A 441 -7.78 -33.20 19.12
CA THR A 441 -8.41 -34.54 19.12
C THR A 441 -7.56 -35.51 18.32
N ALA A 442 -7.27 -36.68 18.86
CA ALA A 442 -6.50 -37.70 18.14
C ALA A 442 -7.19 -38.12 16.82
N ASN A 443 -6.43 -38.19 15.74
CA ASN A 443 -6.91 -38.65 14.45
C ASN A 443 -6.88 -40.18 14.40
N LYS A 444 -8.07 -40.81 14.48
CA LYS A 444 -8.20 -42.26 14.48
C LYS A 444 -7.71 -42.93 13.18
N ALA A 445 -7.61 -42.18 12.08
CA ALA A 445 -7.09 -42.70 10.82
C ALA A 445 -5.55 -42.74 10.78
N ASN A 446 -4.89 -41.86 11.55
CA ASN A 446 -3.43 -41.66 11.53
C ASN A 446 -2.88 -41.67 12.96
N MET A 447 -2.99 -42.80 13.66
CA MET A 447 -2.58 -42.87 15.06
C MET A 447 -1.06 -42.76 15.27
N LEU A 448 -0.65 -42.34 16.46
CA LEU A 448 0.75 -42.38 16.87
C LEU A 448 1.29 -43.82 16.81
N ASP A 449 2.43 -43.99 16.17
CA ASP A 449 3.12 -45.28 16.08
C ASP A 449 3.83 -45.58 17.41
N VAL A 450 3.10 -46.18 18.34
CA VAL A 450 3.61 -46.70 19.62
C VAL A 450 3.36 -48.20 19.65
N THR A 451 4.43 -48.98 19.66
CA THR A 451 4.40 -50.45 19.77
C THR A 451 3.97 -50.88 21.17
N GLU A 452 3.31 -52.02 21.29
CA GLU A 452 2.92 -52.59 22.57
C GLU A 452 4.12 -52.76 23.51
N GLY A 453 3.98 -52.32 24.76
CA GLY A 453 5.06 -52.32 25.76
C GLY A 453 6.10 -51.20 25.63
N GLN A 454 5.98 -50.32 24.62
CA GLN A 454 6.84 -49.14 24.48
C GLN A 454 6.13 -47.85 24.92
N THR A 455 6.93 -46.87 25.33
CA THR A 455 6.48 -45.51 25.60
C THR A 455 7.19 -44.53 24.67
N LYS A 456 6.47 -43.50 24.24
CA LYS A 456 7.04 -42.38 23.50
C LYS A 456 6.61 -41.07 24.17
N THR A 457 7.53 -40.11 24.22
CA THR A 457 7.25 -38.77 24.74
C THR A 457 6.63 -37.92 23.63
N VAL A 458 5.46 -37.37 23.90
CA VAL A 458 4.84 -36.31 23.09
C VAL A 458 5.23 -34.98 23.70
N THR A 459 5.83 -34.10 22.91
CA THR A 459 6.18 -32.74 23.33
C THR A 459 5.32 -31.76 22.57
N VAL A 460 4.59 -30.93 23.31
CA VAL A 460 3.85 -29.79 22.77
C VAL A 460 4.66 -28.54 23.07
N THR A 461 5.10 -27.85 22.02
CA THR A 461 5.84 -26.59 22.15
C THR A 461 4.91 -25.43 21.85
N ILE A 462 4.75 -24.56 22.84
CA ILE A 462 4.14 -23.24 22.71
C ILE A 462 5.30 -22.27 22.46
N PRO A 463 5.34 -21.58 21.32
CA PRO A 463 6.44 -20.66 21.02
C PRO A 463 6.39 -19.43 21.94
N ALA A 464 7.52 -18.72 22.07
CA ALA A 464 7.66 -17.65 23.07
C ALA A 464 6.95 -16.34 22.67
N ASP A 465 6.59 -16.22 21.39
CA ASP A 465 5.81 -15.15 20.77
C ASP A 465 4.31 -15.47 20.70
N PHE A 466 3.89 -16.55 21.35
CA PHE A 466 2.49 -16.98 21.48
C PHE A 466 1.70 -16.16 22.50
#